data_AF-A0A9Q1B9N1-F1
#
_entry.id   AF-A0A9Q1B9N1-F1
#
_cell.length_a   1.000
_cell.length_b   1.000
_cell.length_c   1.000
_cell.angle_alpha   90.00
_cell.angle_beta   90.00
_cell.angle_gamma   90.00
#
_symmetry.space_group_name_H-M   'P 1'
#
loop_
_entity.id
_entity.type
_entity.pdbx_description
1 polymer ?
#
loop_
_entity_poly.entity_id
_entity_poly.type
_entity_poly.pdbx_seq_one_letter_code
_entity_poly.pdbx_strand_id
1 'polypeptide(L)'
;MERDELVRLYFDLGFSQKEILYYLAAKHRIIVSERHLRRILKSLSFYRRKHPDIVDVAIYIMEKLHTSSQLNGYRWMHSHCVAHGLRVSKNDVRLLLRIA
;
A
#
# COMPACT_ATOMS: atom_id res chain seq x y z
N MET A 1 7.89 -21.85 17.31
CA MET A 1 7.41 -20.53 16.83
C MET A 1 5.98 -20.40 17.26
N GLU A 2 5.67 -19.29 17.92
CA GLU A 2 4.30 -18.95 18.30
C GLU A 2 3.47 -18.60 17.05
N ARG A 3 2.15 -18.80 17.11
CA ARG A 3 1.23 -18.56 15.97
C ARG A 3 1.42 -17.16 15.36
N ASP A 4 1.58 -16.15 16.20
CA ASP A 4 1.67 -14.76 15.76
C ASP A 4 3.03 -14.47 15.06
N GLU A 5 4.09 -15.19 15.42
CA GLU A 5 5.38 -15.14 14.73
C GLU A 5 5.28 -15.74 13.31
N LEU A 6 4.54 -16.84 13.16
CA LEU A 6 4.28 -17.46 11.87
C LEU A 6 3.43 -16.55 10.97
N VAL A 7 2.39 -15.93 11.54
CA VAL A 7 1.58 -14.94 10.83
C VAL A 7 2.44 -13.78 10.32
N ARG A 8 3.35 -13.29 11.16
CA ARG A 8 4.30 -12.24 10.79
C ARG A 8 5.24 -12.68 9.67
N LEU A 9 5.88 -13.84 9.82
CA LEU A 9 6.78 -14.39 8.80
C LEU A 9 6.09 -14.50 7.45
N TYR A 10 4.87 -15.05 7.40
CA TYR A 10 4.14 -15.18 6.14
C TYR A 10 3.65 -13.84 5.59
N PHE A 11 3.32 -12.89 6.46
CA PHE A 11 2.96 -11.55 6.03
C PHE A 11 4.15 -10.83 5.37
N ASP A 12 5.33 -10.92 5.99
CA ASP A 12 6.59 -10.30 5.54
C ASP A 12 7.08 -10.94 4.23
N LEU A 13 6.82 -12.23 4.03
CA LEU A 13 7.06 -12.94 2.76
C LEU A 13 6.08 -12.56 1.63
N GLY A 14 5.08 -11.71 1.91
CA GLY A 14 4.16 -11.20 0.89
C GLY A 14 2.90 -12.03 0.66
N PHE A 15 2.68 -13.14 1.37
CA PHE A 15 1.51 -14.01 1.19
C PHE A 15 0.18 -13.33 1.51
N SER A 16 -0.81 -13.44 0.65
CA SER A 16 -2.20 -12.99 0.90
C SER A 16 -2.79 -13.61 2.16
N GLN A 17 -3.85 -13.00 2.70
CA GLN A 17 -4.53 -13.54 3.90
C GLN A 17 -5.02 -14.99 3.69
N LYS A 18 -5.47 -15.33 2.48
CA LYS A 18 -5.90 -16.69 2.14
C LYS A 18 -4.74 -17.68 2.14
N GLU A 19 -3.59 -17.28 1.59
CA GLU A 19 -2.38 -18.11 1.59
C GLU A 19 -1.84 -18.29 3.01
N ILE A 20 -1.82 -17.23 3.82
CA ILE A 20 -1.42 -17.32 5.24
C ILE A 20 -2.29 -18.35 5.97
N LEU A 21 -3.63 -18.31 5.79
CA LEU A 21 -4.53 -19.31 6.38
C LEU A 21 -4.23 -20.73 5.91
N TYR A 22 -4.01 -20.90 4.61
CA TYR A 22 -3.67 -22.19 4.03
C TYR A 22 -2.38 -22.76 4.63
N TYR A 23 -1.31 -21.98 4.70
CA TYR A 23 -0.04 -22.43 5.25
C TYR A 23 -0.09 -22.70 6.75
N LEU A 24 -0.84 -21.90 7.51
CA LEU A 24 -1.08 -22.17 8.93
C LEU A 24 -1.78 -23.51 9.14
N ALA A 25 -2.80 -23.82 8.34
CA ALA A 25 -3.54 -25.08 8.44
C ALA A 25 -2.74 -26.28 7.91
N ALA A 26 -2.09 -26.15 6.75
CA ALA A 26 -1.42 -27.25 6.07
C ALA A 26 -0.07 -27.60 6.69
N LYS A 27 0.76 -26.60 7.03
CA LYS A 27 2.13 -26.81 7.51
C LYS A 27 2.23 -26.87 9.03
N HIS A 28 1.43 -26.07 9.73
CA HIS A 28 1.52 -25.93 11.19
C HIS A 28 0.33 -26.52 11.95
N ARG A 29 -0.69 -27.04 11.22
CA ARG A 29 -1.93 -27.58 11.80
C ARG A 29 -2.68 -26.57 12.70
N ILE A 30 -2.44 -25.28 12.50
CA ILE A 30 -3.10 -24.19 13.24
C ILE A 30 -4.32 -23.74 12.42
N ILE A 31 -5.52 -24.05 12.92
CA ILE A 31 -6.77 -23.62 12.30
C ILE A 31 -7.16 -22.26 12.88
N VAL A 32 -7.15 -21.25 12.02
CA VAL A 32 -7.52 -19.87 12.37
C VAL A 32 -8.62 -19.43 11.43
N SER A 33 -9.67 -18.80 11.95
CA SER A 33 -10.69 -18.20 11.07
C SER A 33 -10.14 -16.93 10.42
N GLU A 34 -10.63 -16.59 9.23
CA GLU A 34 -10.22 -15.38 8.52
C GLU A 34 -10.43 -14.11 9.36
N ARG A 35 -11.52 -14.06 10.14
CA ARG A 35 -11.78 -12.97 11.10
C ARG A 35 -10.70 -12.89 12.18
N HIS A 36 -10.26 -14.03 12.69
CA HIS A 36 -9.21 -14.07 13.72
C HIS A 36 -7.86 -13.66 13.13
N LEU A 37 -7.51 -14.13 11.93
CA LEU A 37 -6.31 -13.68 11.22
C LEU A 37 -6.33 -12.16 10.98
N ARG A 38 -7.45 -11.60 10.52
CA ARG A 38 -7.61 -10.15 10.37
C ARG A 38 -7.39 -9.39 11.67
N ARG A 39 -7.87 -9.92 12.79
CA ARG A 39 -7.67 -9.31 14.12
C ARG A 39 -6.18 -9.31 14.51
N ILE A 40 -5.47 -10.41 14.27
CA ILE A 40 -4.03 -10.54 14.55
C ILE A 40 -3.23 -9.56 13.67
N LEU A 41 -3.51 -9.51 12.37
CA LEU A 41 -2.88 -8.55 11.45
C LEU A 41 -3.15 -7.10 11.87
N LYS A 42 -4.38 -6.80 12.32
CA LYS A 42 -4.76 -5.48 12.83
C LYS A 42 -4.01 -5.11 14.11
N SER A 43 -3.91 -6.01 15.08
CA SER A 43 -3.18 -5.76 16.34
C SER A 43 -1.68 -5.60 16.11
N LEU A 44 -1.12 -6.28 15.12
CA LEU A 44 0.28 -6.16 14.72
C LEU A 44 0.56 -4.97 13.78
N SER A 45 -0.46 -4.14 13.49
CA SER A 45 -0.38 -3.04 12.52
C SER A 45 0.10 -3.46 11.12
N PHE A 46 -0.07 -4.73 10.75
CA PHE A 46 0.29 -5.29 9.46
C PHE A 46 -0.81 -5.02 8.45
N TYR A 47 -0.73 -3.82 7.87
CA TYR A 47 -1.51 -3.43 6.71
C TYR A 47 -0.59 -3.48 5.50
N ARG A 48 -0.95 -4.27 4.48
CA ARG A 48 -0.41 -4.02 3.14
C ARG A 48 -1.05 -2.74 2.65
N ARG A 49 -0.42 -1.62 2.96
CA ARG A 49 -0.75 -0.36 2.31
C ARG A 49 -0.42 -0.60 0.84
N LYS A 50 -1.46 -0.72 0.00
CA LYS A 50 -1.35 -0.39 -1.42
C LYS A 50 -1.07 1.12 -1.47
N HIS A 51 0.13 1.53 -1.08
CA HIS A 51 0.63 2.77 -1.61
C HIS A 51 0.67 2.55 -3.13
N PRO A 52 0.10 3.44 -3.94
CA PRO A 52 0.62 3.56 -5.29
C PRO A 52 2.11 3.77 -5.14
N ASP A 53 2.89 3.18 -6.04
CA ASP A 53 4.31 3.42 -6.05
C ASP A 53 4.51 4.93 -6.03
N ILE A 54 4.93 5.46 -4.89
CA ILE A 54 5.08 6.91 -4.70
C ILE A 54 6.12 7.43 -5.70
N VAL A 55 7.00 6.51 -6.13
CA VAL A 55 7.93 6.63 -7.25
C VAL A 55 7.19 6.89 -8.56
N ASP A 56 6.22 6.05 -8.97
CA ASP A 56 5.43 6.26 -10.19
C ASP A 56 4.70 7.61 -10.17
N VAL A 57 4.15 7.96 -9.01
CA VAL A 57 3.49 9.26 -8.82
C VAL A 57 4.48 10.42 -8.94
N ALA A 58 5.67 10.30 -8.36
CA ALA A 58 6.71 11.33 -8.43
C ALA A 58 7.22 11.52 -9.86
N ILE A 59 7.51 10.41 -10.57
CA ILE A 59 7.92 10.42 -11.99
C ILE A 59 6.85 11.14 -12.82
N TYR A 60 5.58 10.77 -12.63
CA TYR A 60 4.48 11.37 -13.35
C TYR A 60 4.35 12.89 -13.11
N ILE A 61 4.45 13.31 -11.84
CA ILE A 61 4.40 14.73 -11.48
C ILE A 61 5.56 15.48 -12.14
N MET A 62 6.78 14.94 -12.09
CA MET A 62 7.96 15.54 -12.73
C MET A 62 7.78 15.70 -14.24
N GLU A 63 7.34 14.66 -14.95
CA GLU A 63 7.08 14.71 -16.40
C GLU A 63 6.06 15.81 -16.75
N LYS A 64 5.01 15.94 -15.94
CA LYS A 64 3.98 16.97 -16.14
C LYS A 64 4.50 18.37 -15.84
N LEU A 65 5.31 18.56 -14.79
CA LEU A 65 5.94 19.85 -14.49
C LEU A 65 6.87 20.29 -15.63
N HIS A 66 7.62 19.37 -16.25
CA HIS A 66 8.47 19.69 -17.40
C HIS A 66 7.67 20.06 -18.66
N THR A 67 6.49 19.48 -18.85
CA THR A 67 5.68 19.65 -20.06
C THR A 67 4.70 20.83 -19.97
N SER A 68 4.13 21.08 -18.78
CA SER A 68 3.13 22.13 -18.58
C SER A 68 3.70 23.29 -17.79
N SER A 69 3.91 24.42 -18.45
CA SER A 69 4.30 25.71 -17.85
C SER A 69 3.17 26.42 -17.11
N GLN A 70 1.97 25.82 -17.04
CA GLN A 70 0.83 26.41 -16.35
C GLN A 70 0.90 26.13 -14.84
N LEU A 71 0.72 27.19 -14.06
CA LEU A 71 0.62 27.25 -12.59
C LEU A 71 -0.59 26.46 -12.05
N ASN A 72 -0.65 25.17 -12.34
CA ASN A 72 -1.72 24.30 -11.90
C ASN A 72 -1.38 23.81 -10.48
N GLY A 73 -2.11 24.32 -9.49
CA GLY A 73 -1.89 23.95 -8.08
C GLY A 73 -2.12 22.46 -7.80
N TYR A 74 -1.67 21.99 -6.63
CA TYR A 74 -1.72 20.58 -6.19
C TYR A 74 -3.08 19.87 -6.33
N ARG A 75 -4.19 20.62 -6.31
CA ARG A 75 -5.54 20.07 -6.51
C ARG A 75 -5.75 19.56 -7.93
N TRP A 76 -5.26 20.32 -8.91
CA TRP A 76 -5.32 19.95 -10.31
C TRP A 76 -4.45 18.72 -10.56
N MET A 77 -3.21 18.73 -10.05
CA MET A 77 -2.28 17.60 -10.18
C MET A 77 -2.85 16.31 -9.55
N HIS A 78 -3.49 16.41 -8.39
CA HIS A 78 -4.18 15.28 -7.78
C HIS A 78 -5.32 14.73 -8.65
N SER A 79 -6.19 15.59 -9.19
CA SER A 79 -7.25 15.15 -10.10
C SER A 79 -6.69 14.45 -11.34
N HIS A 80 -5.56 14.95 -11.87
CA HIS A 80 -4.88 14.36 -13.02
C HIS A 80 -4.27 12.99 -12.70
N CYS A 81 -3.64 12.86 -11.52
CA CYS A 81 -3.13 11.57 -11.02
C CYS A 81 -4.27 10.55 -10.90
N VAL A 82 -5.39 10.94 -10.29
CA VAL A 82 -6.57 10.06 -10.15
C VAL A 82 -7.15 9.66 -11.51
N ALA A 83 -7.25 10.60 -12.45
CA ALA A 83 -7.71 10.31 -13.82
C ALA A 83 -6.77 9.33 -14.56
N HIS A 84 -5.49 9.34 -14.21
CA HIS A 84 -4.48 8.41 -14.75
C HIS A 84 -4.38 7.09 -13.98
N GLY A 85 -5.28 6.82 -13.03
CA GLY A 85 -5.32 5.59 -12.24
C GLY A 85 -4.37 5.55 -11.04
N LEU A 86 -3.66 6.64 -10.76
CA LEU A 86 -2.75 6.75 -9.61
C LEU A 86 -3.55 7.01 -8.32
N ARG A 87 -3.34 6.18 -7.30
CA ARG A 87 -4.08 6.25 -6.02
C ARG A 87 -3.42 7.15 -4.96
N VAL A 88 -3.07 8.37 -5.32
CA VAL A 88 -2.32 9.29 -4.43
C VAL A 88 -3.25 10.14 -3.55
N SER A 89 -2.85 10.47 -2.33
CA SER A 89 -3.60 11.44 -1.51
C SER A 89 -3.27 12.89 -1.90
N LYS A 90 -4.18 13.83 -1.64
CA LYS A 90 -3.94 15.27 -1.85
C LYS A 90 -2.72 15.78 -1.08
N ASN A 91 -2.47 15.25 0.11
CA ASN A 91 -1.33 15.63 0.93
C ASN A 91 -0.02 15.12 0.34
N ASP A 92 0.00 13.89 -0.17
CA ASP A 92 1.20 13.34 -0.81
C ASP A 92 1.54 14.13 -2.09
N VAL A 93 0.54 14.46 -2.93
CA VAL A 93 0.77 15.32 -4.11
C VAL A 93 1.32 16.69 -3.71
N ARG A 94 0.78 17.30 -2.65
CA ARG A 94 1.29 18.58 -2.15
C ARG A 94 2.73 18.46 -1.66
N LEU A 95 3.07 17.38 -0.96
CA LEU A 95 4.43 17.15 -0.47
C LEU A 95 5.40 16.93 -1.64
N LEU A 96 5.01 16.10 -2.62
CA LEU A 96 5.78 15.83 -3.83
C LEU A 96 6.03 17.10 -4.65
N LEU A 97 5.03 17.97 -4.81
CA LEU A 97 5.18 19.26 -5.50
C LEU A 97 6.04 20.28 -4.75
N ARG A 98 6.34 20.08 -3.46
CA ARG A 98 7.27 20.95 -2.72
C ARG A 98 8.72 20.52 -2.84
N ILE A 99 8.96 19.27 -3.23
CA ILE A 99 10.29 18.67 -3.35
C ILE A 99 10.72 18.47 -4.81
N ALA A 100 9.78 18.48 -5.75
CA ALA A 100 10.02 18.54 -7.19
C ALA A 100 10.32 19.98 -7.64
#